data_AF-A0A1I2RFM6-F1
#
_entry.id   AF-A0A1I2RFM6-F1
#
_cell.length_a   1.000
_cell.length_b   1.000
_cell.length_c   1.000
_cell.angle_alpha   90.00
_cell.angle_beta   90.00
_cell.angle_gamma   90.00
#
_symmetry.space_group_name_H-M   'P 1'
#
loop_
_entity.id
_entity.type
_entity.pdbx_description
1 polymer ?
#
loop_
_entity_poly.entity_id
_entity_poly.type
_entity_poly.pdbx_seq_one_letter_code
_entity_poly.pdbx_strand_id
1 'polypeptide(L)'
;MTGIVFSGLTIFILLATGLGYMAAKQSIIRNKKLVEDIFLANCLLFVCGLISALLWFMYAGSINEFLLFGGMLFIIGITLTCAVVLTVILIVRQRKWMQPEN
;
A
#
# COMPACT_ATOMS: atom_id res chain seq x y z
N MET A 1 -18.83 -9.09 13.40
CA MET A 1 -18.78 -8.79 11.95
C MET A 1 -17.79 -7.68 11.63
N THR A 2 -17.80 -6.57 12.38
CA THR A 2 -16.86 -5.45 12.26
C THR A 2 -15.38 -5.83 12.20
N GLY A 3 -14.92 -6.73 13.08
CA GLY A 3 -13.53 -7.20 13.07
C GLY A 3 -13.12 -7.93 11.78
N ILE A 4 -14.05 -8.66 11.14
CA ILE A 4 -13.80 -9.41 9.90
C ILE A 4 -13.67 -8.45 8.70
N VAL A 5 -14.52 -7.42 8.65
CA VAL A 5 -14.44 -6.38 7.61
C VAL A 5 -13.14 -5.61 7.74
N PHE A 6 -12.76 -5.26 8.97
CA PHE A 6 -11.51 -4.56 9.24
C PHE A 6 -10.26 -5.38 8.86
N SER A 7 -10.21 -6.65 9.26
CA SER A 7 -9.11 -7.53 8.88
C SER A 7 -9.08 -7.78 7.37
N GLY A 8 -10.23 -7.91 6.71
CA GLY A 8 -10.32 -8.05 5.26
C GLY A 8 -9.72 -6.85 4.50
N LEU A 9 -10.07 -5.62 4.91
CA LEU A 9 -9.49 -4.40 4.31
C LEU A 9 -7.99 -4.28 4.58
N THR A 10 -7.54 -4.66 5.78
CA THR A 10 -6.11 -4.68 6.12
C THR A 10 -5.33 -5.65 5.24
N ILE A 11 -5.86 -6.86 5.03
CA ILE A 11 -5.27 -7.86 4.14
C ILE A 11 -5.24 -7.35 2.70
N PHE A 12 -6.31 -6.67 2.25
CA PHE A 12 -6.37 -6.07 0.92
C PHE A 12 -5.26 -5.03 0.70
N ILE A 13 -5.02 -4.14 1.68
CA ILE A 13 -3.92 -3.16 1.63
C ILE A 13 -2.54 -3.84 1.61
N LEU A 14 -2.37 -4.91 2.41
CA LEU A 14 -1.13 -5.68 2.42
C LEU A 14 -0.86 -6.38 1.08
N LEU A 15 -1.89 -6.98 0.48
CA LEU A 15 -1.80 -7.59 -0.85
C LEU A 15 -1.48 -6.56 -1.93
N ALA A 16 -2.13 -5.39 -1.89
CA ALA A 16 -1.83 -4.28 -2.79
C ALA A 16 -0.37 -3.81 -2.65
N THR A 17 0.16 -3.75 -1.43
CA THR A 17 1.57 -3.43 -1.17
C THR A 17 2.50 -4.47 -1.76
N GLY A 18 2.19 -5.77 -1.59
CA GLY A 18 2.98 -6.86 -2.14
C GLY A 18 2.99 -6.88 -3.67
N LEU A 19 1.83 -6.68 -4.31
CA LEU A 19 1.70 -6.57 -5.76
C LEU A 19 2.44 -5.33 -6.29
N GLY A 20 2.30 -4.18 -5.62
CA GLY A 20 3.04 -2.96 -5.93
C GLY A 20 4.56 -3.17 -5.88
N TYR A 21 5.04 -3.90 -4.88
CA TYR A 21 6.46 -4.26 -4.77
C TYR A 21 6.93 -5.19 -5.91
N MET A 22 6.15 -6.22 -6.26
CA MET A 22 6.50 -7.13 -7.36
C MET A 22 6.49 -6.41 -8.71
N ALA A 23 5.48 -5.56 -8.96
CA ALA A 23 5.38 -4.75 -10.17
C ALA A 23 6.56 -3.77 -10.30
N ALA A 24 6.85 -3.02 -9.23
CA ALA A 24 8.01 -2.13 -9.18
C ALA A 24 9.33 -2.89 -9.37
N LYS A 25 9.45 -4.09 -8.78
CA LYS A 25 10.63 -4.96 -8.99
C LYS A 25 10.85 -5.33 -10.44
N GLN A 26 9.81 -5.86 -11.07
CA GLN A 26 9.91 -6.32 -12.45
C GLN A 26 10.18 -5.15 -13.40
N SER A 27 9.59 -3.99 -13.13
CA SER A 27 9.78 -2.78 -13.94
C SER A 27 11.18 -2.16 -13.75
N ILE A 28 11.71 -2.09 -12.52
CA ILE A 28 13.08 -1.59 -12.27
C ILE A 28 14.12 -2.43 -12.99
N ILE A 29 13.98 -3.75 -12.99
CA ILE A 29 14.88 -4.67 -13.70
C ILE A 29 14.82 -4.44 -15.22
N ARG A 30 13.63 -4.11 -15.76
CA ARG A 30 13.39 -4.01 -17.21
C ARG A 30 13.66 -2.62 -17.79
N ASN A 31 13.26 -1.56 -17.10
CA ASN A 31 13.29 -0.18 -17.59
C ASN A 31 14.40 0.68 -16.96
N LYS A 32 15.01 0.26 -15.84
CA LYS A 32 15.98 1.05 -15.05
C LYS A 32 15.48 2.43 -14.56
N LYS A 33 14.18 2.74 -14.70
CA LYS A 33 13.58 4.02 -14.30
C LYS A 33 12.91 3.93 -12.93
N LEU A 34 13.73 4.07 -11.89
CA LEU A 34 13.31 3.95 -10.49
C LEU A 34 12.21 4.93 -10.04
N VAL A 35 12.32 6.21 -10.42
CA VAL A 35 11.41 7.24 -9.90
C VAL A 35 10.00 7.05 -10.43
N GLU A 36 9.85 6.74 -11.72
CA GLU A 36 8.54 6.45 -12.32
C GLU A 36 7.91 5.21 -11.68
N ASP A 37 8.67 4.14 -11.49
CA ASP A 37 8.15 2.89 -10.90
C ASP A 37 7.74 3.02 -9.43
N ILE A 38 8.55 3.73 -8.63
CA ILE A 38 8.23 4.02 -7.23
C ILE A 38 6.96 4.89 -7.16
N PHE A 39 6.85 5.89 -8.04
CA PHE A 39 5.68 6.76 -8.09
C PHE A 39 4.42 5.96 -8.47
N LEU A 40 4.51 5.09 -9.46
CA LEU A 40 3.38 4.27 -9.93
C LEU A 40 2.93 3.27 -8.85
N ALA A 41 3.88 2.62 -8.16
CA ALA A 41 3.57 1.70 -7.08
C ALA A 41 2.93 2.41 -5.85
N ASN A 42 3.43 3.59 -5.49
CA ASN A 42 2.81 4.40 -4.44
C ASN A 42 1.42 4.89 -4.87
N CYS A 43 1.24 5.30 -6.12
CA CYS A 43 -0.05 5.73 -6.64
C CYS A 43 -1.08 4.59 -6.55
N LEU A 44 -0.70 3.38 -6.94
CA LEU A 44 -1.55 2.19 -6.81
C LEU A 44 -1.93 1.92 -5.35
N LEU A 45 -0.97 2.02 -4.43
CA LEU A 45 -1.19 1.85 -3.00
C LEU A 45 -2.17 2.90 -2.44
N PHE A 46 -2.03 4.16 -2.84
CA PHE A 46 -2.95 5.24 -2.44
C PHE A 46 -4.36 5.01 -2.96
N VAL A 47 -4.52 4.58 -4.21
CA VAL A 47 -5.83 4.23 -4.78
C VAL A 47 -6.47 3.08 -4.00
N CYS A 48 -5.72 2.02 -3.71
CA CYS A 48 -6.22 0.91 -2.88
C CYS A 48 -6.57 1.35 -1.44
N GLY A 49 -5.77 2.23 -0.85
CA GLY A 49 -6.03 2.82 0.46
C GLY A 49 -7.31 3.67 0.47
N LEU A 50 -7.52 4.50 -0.55
CA LEU A 50 -8.73 5.31 -0.72
C LEU A 50 -9.98 4.46 -0.91
N ILE A 51 -9.91 3.42 -1.75
CA ILE A 51 -11.01 2.47 -1.92
C ILE A 51 -11.34 1.78 -0.59
N SER A 52 -10.32 1.37 0.16
CA SER A 52 -10.50 0.74 1.47
C SER A 52 -11.12 1.70 2.49
N ALA A 53 -10.71 2.97 2.48
CA ALA A 53 -11.28 4.01 3.33
C ALA A 53 -12.75 4.29 2.98
N LEU A 54 -13.11 4.34 1.69
CA LEU A 54 -14.49 4.50 1.23
C LEU A 54 -15.39 3.32 1.64
N LEU A 55 -14.91 2.09 1.45
CA LEU A 55 -15.60 0.87 1.89
C LEU A 55 -15.83 0.87 3.41
N TRP A 56 -14.81 1.28 4.18
CA TRP A 56 -14.93 1.41 5.62
C TRP A 56 -15.90 2.50 6.03
N PHE A 57 -15.88 3.65 5.35
CA PHE A 57 -16.80 4.76 5.61
C PHE A 57 -18.26 4.33 5.40
N MET A 58 -18.57 3.65 4.29
CA MET A 58 -19.91 3.13 4.02
C MET A 58 -20.36 2.11 5.07
N TYR A 59 -19.46 1.24 5.52
CA TYR A 59 -19.78 0.21 6.50
C TYR A 59 -19.92 0.78 7.92
N ALA A 60 -18.86 1.40 8.45
CA ALA A 60 -18.80 1.89 9.82
C ALA A 60 -19.66 3.14 10.07
N GLY A 61 -19.95 3.93 9.03
CA GLY A 61 -20.77 5.14 9.14
C GLY A 61 -22.22 4.86 9.54
N SER A 62 -22.71 3.66 9.23
CA SER A 62 -24.04 3.20 9.67
C SER A 62 -24.06 2.63 11.09
N ILE A 63 -22.88 2.40 11.71
CA ILE A 63 -22.75 1.67 12.98
C ILE A 63 -22.46 2.64 14.12
N ASN A 64 -21.32 3.35 14.07
CA ASN A 64 -20.87 4.25 15.14
C ASN A 64 -19.75 5.18 14.65
N GLU A 65 -19.84 6.46 15.01
CA GLU A 65 -18.85 7.51 14.70
C GLU A 65 -17.46 7.21 15.27
N PHE A 66 -17.38 6.66 16.49
CA PHE A 66 -16.09 6.32 17.10
C PHE A 66 -15.36 5.21 16.33
N LEU A 67 -16.13 4.21 15.86
CA LEU A 67 -15.60 3.10 15.06
C LEU A 67 -15.18 3.58 13.66
N LEU A 68 -15.93 4.51 13.09
CA LEU A 68 -15.61 5.15 11.82
C LEU A 68 -14.28 5.91 11.92
N PHE A 69 -14.14 6.80 12.90
CA PHE A 69 -12.91 7.58 13.11
C PHE A 69 -11.70 6.69 13.40
N GLY A 70 -11.85 5.71 14.30
CA GLY A 70 -10.76 4.80 14.65
C GLY A 70 -10.27 3.99 13.44
N GLY A 71 -11.19 3.44 12.65
CA GLY A 71 -10.81 2.67 11.47
C GLY A 71 -10.29 3.53 10.32
N MET A 72 -10.81 4.75 10.12
CA MET A 72 -10.26 5.70 9.14
C MET A 72 -8.82 6.08 9.48
N LEU A 73 -8.54 6.44 10.74
CA LEU A 73 -7.18 6.74 11.20
C LEU A 73 -6.23 5.55 11.00
N PHE A 74 -6.70 4.33 11.29
CA PHE A 74 -5.91 3.13 11.08
C PHE A 74 -5.63 2.86 9.60
N ILE A 75 -6.64 2.96 8.72
CA ILE A 75 -6.48 2.76 7.28
C ILE A 75 -5.50 3.78 6.70
N ILE A 76 -5.64 5.06 7.07
CA ILE A 76 -4.72 6.11 6.64
C ILE A 76 -3.30 5.83 7.17
N GLY A 77 -3.18 5.47 8.45
CA GLY A 77 -1.90 5.17 9.09
C GLY A 77 -1.18 3.99 8.46
N ILE A 78 -1.89 2.88 8.18
CA ILE A 78 -1.28 1.71 7.56
C ILE A 78 -0.94 1.97 6.09
N THR A 79 -1.77 2.69 5.34
CA THR A 79 -1.45 3.09 3.95
C THR A 79 -0.19 3.95 3.90
N LEU A 80 -0.06 4.94 4.78
CA LEU A 80 1.15 5.78 4.88
C LEU A 80 2.38 4.96 5.28
N THR A 81 2.24 4.09 6.28
CA THR A 81 3.34 3.23 6.72
C THR A 81 3.80 2.31 5.60
N CYS A 82 2.86 1.67 4.88
CA CYS A 82 3.15 0.85 3.72
C CYS A 82 3.82 1.65 2.60
N ALA A 83 3.40 2.89 2.33
CA ALA A 83 4.01 3.74 1.30
C ALA A 83 5.48 4.04 1.63
N VAL A 84 5.76 4.42 2.88
CA VAL A 84 7.12 4.69 3.35
C VAL A 84 7.98 3.43 3.29
N VAL A 85 7.48 2.32 3.81
CA VAL A 85 8.19 1.03 3.80
C VAL A 85 8.48 0.57 2.37
N LEU A 86 7.50 0.64 1.46
CA LEU A 86 7.66 0.28 0.06
C LEU A 86 8.74 1.14 -0.62
N THR A 87 8.69 2.46 -0.39
CA THR A 87 9.66 3.42 -0.92
C THR A 87 11.07 3.13 -0.41
N VAL A 88 11.23 2.92 0.91
CA VAL A 88 12.53 2.58 1.53
C VAL A 88 13.05 1.25 0.99
N ILE A 89 12.23 0.20 0.91
CA ILE A 89 12.67 -1.10 0.41
C ILE A 89 13.10 -1.00 -1.05
N LEU A 90 12.36 -0.30 -1.90
CA LEU A 90 12.73 -0.12 -3.32
C LEU A 90 14.05 0.65 -3.43
N ILE A 91 14.24 1.72 -2.65
CA ILE A 91 15.49 2.50 -2.63
C ILE A 91 16.67 1.70 -2.05
N VAL A 92 16.47 0.84 -1.06
CA VAL A 92 17.57 0.05 -0.46
C VAL A 92 17.92 -1.13 -1.36
N ARG A 93 16.92 -1.86 -1.88
CA ARG A 93 17.14 -3.03 -2.73
C ARG A 93 17.56 -2.67 -4.15
N GLN A 94 17.33 -1.44 -4.64
CA GLN A 94 17.76 -1.01 -5.97
C GLN A 94 19.26 -1.26 -6.21
N ARG A 95 20.12 -1.02 -5.20
CA ARG A 95 21.58 -1.16 -5.36
C ARG A 95 21.96 -2.61 -5.61
N LYS A 96 21.25 -3.57 -5.00
CA LYS A 96 21.47 -4.99 -5.23
C LYS A 96 20.98 -5.47 -6.61
N TRP A 97 20.04 -4.76 -7.23
CA TRP A 97 19.46 -5.17 -8.52
C TRP A 97 20.14 -4.51 -9.72
N MET A 98 20.76 -3.34 -9.51
CA MET A 98 21.49 -2.62 -10.54
C MET A 98 22.99 -2.93 -10.57
N GLN A 99 23.54 -3.58 -9.54
CA GLN A 99 24.91 -4.09 -9.64
C GLN A 99 24.92 -5.38 -10.46
N PRO A 100 25.64 -5.42 -11.60
CA PRO A 100 25.93 -6.68 -12.25
C PRO A 100 26.74 -7.54 -11.27
N GLU A 101 26.30 -8.77 -11.07
CA GLU A 101 27.08 -9.82 -10.43
C GLU A 101 28.41 -9.88 -11.20
N ASN A 102 29.49 -9.53 -10.50
CA ASN A 102 30.86 -9.51 -11.04
C ASN A 102 31.44 -10.93 -11.01
#